data_AF-A0A7S0W5G5-F1
#
_entry.id   AF-A0A7S0W5G5-F1
#
_cell.length_a   1.000
_cell.length_b   1.000
_cell.length_c   1.000
_cell.angle_alpha   90.00
_cell.angle_beta   90.00
_cell.angle_gamma   90.00
#
_symmetry.space_group_name_H-M   'P 1'
#
loop_
_entity.id
_entity.type
_entity.pdbx_description
1 polymer ?
#
loop_
_entity_poly.entity_id
_entity_poly.type
_entity_poly.pdbx_seq_one_letter_code
_entity_poly.pdbx_strand_id
1 'polypeptide(L)'
;PVRGLWGGGGGSWNASAAALVLNVTSTVPPDVLFLLSFNVTNPLAGQAAPPVSLEASGGVAIARAAVEGAPGDAAPLVVARFETFLLAHSSPEAGGANTLTASLLPNVIVRAGSVLNVS
;
A
#
# COMPACT_ATOMS: atom_id res chain seq x y z
N PRO A 1 19.93 1.87 -3.04
CA PRO A 1 20.46 1.96 -4.42
C PRO A 1 20.82 0.57 -4.96
N VAL A 2 20.07 0.08 -5.94
CA VAL A 2 20.39 -1.18 -6.64
C VAL A 2 21.55 -0.89 -7.60
N ARG A 3 22.71 -1.53 -7.39
CA ARG A 3 23.88 -1.46 -8.30
C ARG A 3 23.96 -2.76 -9.09
N GLY A 4 24.06 -2.63 -10.42
CA GLY A 4 24.21 -3.76 -11.37
C GLY A 4 22.94 -4.02 -12.18
N LEU A 5 23.08 -4.08 -13.51
CA LEU A 5 22.06 -4.26 -14.59
C LEU A 5 21.18 -3.05 -14.95
N TRP A 6 20.93 -2.18 -13.99
CA TRP A 6 20.17 -0.94 -14.18
C TRP A 6 21.16 0.24 -14.17
N GLY A 7 21.00 1.18 -15.08
CA GLY A 7 21.92 2.31 -15.26
C GLY A 7 22.25 3.01 -13.96
N GLY A 8 23.53 3.33 -13.76
CA GLY A 8 24.10 3.81 -12.49
C GLY A 8 23.21 4.80 -11.74
N GLY A 9 22.56 4.31 -10.68
CA GLY A 9 21.70 5.13 -9.82
C GLY A 9 20.25 5.24 -10.27
N GLY A 10 19.46 4.20 -10.01
CA GLY A 10 18.06 4.33 -9.57
C GLY A 10 17.03 4.59 -10.66
N GLY A 11 16.05 3.69 -10.77
CA GLY A 11 14.81 4.02 -11.47
C GLY A 11 14.20 5.32 -10.97
N SER A 12 13.46 6.00 -11.85
CA SER A 12 12.76 7.23 -11.51
C SER A 12 11.38 6.89 -10.96
N TRP A 13 11.09 7.36 -9.74
CA TRP A 13 9.74 7.31 -9.20
C TRP A 13 8.92 8.47 -9.78
N ASN A 14 7.92 8.13 -10.58
CA ASN A 14 6.90 9.05 -11.04
C ASN A 14 5.75 9.07 -10.03
N ALA A 15 5.75 10.04 -9.12
CA ALA A 15 4.73 10.17 -8.08
C ALA A 15 3.32 10.47 -8.61
N SER A 16 3.20 11.18 -9.74
CA SER A 16 1.87 11.49 -10.32
C SER A 16 1.25 10.27 -11.00
N ALA A 17 2.08 9.38 -11.54
CA ALA A 17 1.63 8.10 -12.12
C ALA A 17 1.70 6.93 -11.13
N ALA A 18 2.18 7.15 -9.90
CA ALA A 18 2.51 6.11 -8.92
C ALA A 18 3.32 4.94 -9.52
N ALA A 19 4.32 5.27 -10.34
CA ALA A 19 5.06 4.29 -11.15
C ALA A 19 6.58 4.42 -10.95
N LEU A 20 7.25 3.29 -10.77
CA LEU A 20 8.71 3.22 -10.83
C LEU A 20 9.13 2.84 -12.25
N VAL A 21 9.96 3.68 -12.88
CA VAL A 21 10.50 3.41 -14.23
C VAL A 21 11.97 3.00 -14.11
N LEU A 22 12.32 1.82 -14.62
CA LEU A 22 13.67 1.27 -14.62
C LEU A 22 14.18 1.14 -16.06
N ASN A 23 15.35 1.74 -16.34
CA ASN A 23 16.01 1.59 -17.63
C ASN A 23 17.02 0.44 -17.58
N VAL A 24 16.75 -0.62 -18.36
CA VAL A 24 17.67 -1.75 -18.55
C VAL A 24 18.90 -1.25 -19.31
N THR A 25 20.09 -1.36 -18.74
CA THR A 25 21.34 -0.94 -19.41
C THR A 25 22.24 -2.11 -19.80
N SER A 26 21.83 -3.33 -19.48
CA SER A 26 22.55 -4.55 -19.80
C SER A 26 21.54 -5.68 -19.99
N THR A 27 21.80 -6.58 -20.94
CA THR A 27 20.88 -7.69 -21.24
C THR A 27 20.55 -8.48 -19.98
N VAL A 28 19.25 -8.66 -19.73
CA VAL A 28 18.72 -9.52 -18.67
C VAL A 28 18.55 -10.92 -19.29
N PRO A 29 19.40 -11.90 -18.92
CA PRO A 29 19.28 -13.26 -19.45
C PRO A 29 17.96 -13.92 -19.01
N PRO A 30 17.38 -14.81 -19.84
CA PRO A 30 16.23 -15.60 -19.44
C PRO A 30 16.59 -16.52 -18.26
N ASP A 31 15.57 -16.89 -17.48
CA ASP A 31 15.67 -17.86 -16.37
C ASP A 31 16.64 -17.48 -15.24
N VAL A 32 17.03 -16.21 -15.15
CA VAL A 32 17.82 -15.68 -14.04
C VAL A 32 16.92 -14.88 -13.10
N LEU A 33 16.98 -15.22 -11.80
CA LEU A 33 16.25 -14.52 -10.76
C LEU A 33 16.92 -13.20 -10.41
N PHE A 34 16.14 -12.12 -10.38
CA PHE A 34 16.58 -10.80 -9.94
C PHE A 34 15.76 -10.28 -8.77
N LEU A 35 16.42 -9.63 -7.83
CA LEU A 35 15.81 -8.97 -6.68
C LEU A 35 15.82 -7.46 -6.92
N LEU A 36 14.63 -6.88 -7.02
CA LEU A 36 14.43 -5.44 -7.08
C LEU A 36 13.97 -4.93 -5.73
N SER A 37 14.64 -3.92 -5.18
CA SER A 37 14.24 -3.25 -3.93
C SER A 37 14.38 -1.74 -4.07
N PHE A 38 13.35 -1.02 -3.64
CA PHE A 38 13.28 0.43 -3.64
C PHE A 38 12.40 0.92 -2.49
N ASN A 39 12.60 2.16 -2.09
CA ASN A 39 11.85 2.77 -0.99
C ASN A 39 10.73 3.64 -1.55
N VAL A 40 9.53 3.50 -0.98
CA VAL A 40 8.38 4.37 -1.21
C VAL A 40 7.85 4.83 0.13
N THR A 41 7.51 6.11 0.22
CA THR A 41 6.84 6.66 1.40
C THR A 41 5.34 6.54 1.22
N ASN A 42 4.67 5.88 2.16
CA ASN A 42 3.21 5.79 2.18
C ASN A 42 2.57 7.19 2.37
N PRO A 43 1.38 7.43 1.79
CA PRO A 43 0.64 8.65 2.07
C PRO A 43 0.17 8.70 3.53
N LEU A 44 -0.14 9.91 4.01
CA LEU A 44 -0.71 10.12 5.34
C LEU A 44 -2.16 9.62 5.45
N ALA A 45 -2.90 9.67 4.34
CA ALA A 45 -4.25 9.15 4.29
C ALA A 45 -4.23 7.62 4.24
N GLY A 46 -5.05 6.97 5.08
CA GLY A 46 -5.18 5.53 5.05
C GLY A 46 -5.78 5.03 3.74
N GLN A 47 -5.33 3.84 3.30
CA GLN A 47 -5.72 3.25 2.03
C GLN A 47 -5.69 1.72 2.10
N ALA A 48 -6.61 1.09 1.36
CA ALA A 48 -6.46 -0.33 1.04
C ALA A 48 -5.22 -0.56 0.17
N ALA A 49 -4.68 -1.77 0.18
CA ALA A 49 -3.56 -2.13 -0.68
C ALA A 49 -3.95 -1.95 -2.17
N PRO A 50 -3.29 -1.05 -2.92
CA PRO A 50 -3.56 -0.89 -4.33
C PRO A 50 -3.04 -2.08 -5.13
N PRO A 51 -3.62 -2.39 -6.31
CA PRO A 51 -3.06 -3.38 -7.21
C PRO A 51 -1.70 -2.92 -7.72
N VAL A 52 -0.73 -3.83 -7.74
CA VAL A 52 0.60 -3.59 -8.29
C VAL A 52 0.74 -4.42 -9.57
N SER A 53 1.34 -3.84 -10.60
CA SER A 53 1.61 -4.53 -11.85
C SER A 53 3.01 -4.22 -12.36
N LEU A 54 3.57 -5.16 -13.12
CA LEU A 54 4.86 -5.02 -13.77
C LEU A 54 4.71 -5.24 -15.28
N GLU A 55 5.42 -4.44 -16.07
CA GLU A 55 5.48 -4.57 -17.52
C GLU A 55 6.88 -4.17 -18.01
N ALA A 56 7.21 -4.59 -19.22
CA ALA A 56 8.44 -4.17 -19.90
C ALA A 56 8.13 -3.76 -21.34
N SER A 57 8.84 -2.75 -21.83
CA SER A 57 8.71 -2.23 -23.19
C SER A 57 10.09 -1.95 -23.79
N GLY A 58 10.14 -1.67 -25.09
CA GLY A 58 11.40 -1.45 -25.83
C GLY A 58 11.80 -2.67 -26.65
N GLY A 59 13.00 -3.21 -26.42
CA GLY A 59 13.58 -4.29 -27.25
C GLY A 59 12.76 -5.57 -27.28
N VAL A 60 12.12 -5.91 -26.16
CA VAL A 60 11.11 -6.98 -26.07
C VAL A 60 9.99 -6.47 -25.17
N ALA A 61 8.75 -6.53 -25.64
CA ALA A 61 7.59 -6.15 -24.85
C ALA A 61 7.10 -7.34 -24.02
N ILE A 62 6.93 -7.12 -22.71
CA ILE A 62 6.29 -8.06 -21.79
C ILE A 62 4.99 -7.42 -21.33
N ALA A 63 3.88 -8.09 -21.60
CA ALA A 63 2.56 -7.59 -21.25
C ALA A 63 2.42 -7.40 -19.73
N ARG A 64 1.59 -6.42 -19.34
CA ARG A 64 1.32 -6.10 -17.94
C ARG A 64 0.83 -7.32 -17.17
N ALA A 65 1.60 -7.72 -16.17
CA ALA A 65 1.26 -8.80 -15.25
C ALA A 65 0.94 -8.22 -13.86
N ALA A 66 -0.11 -8.76 -13.22
CA ALA A 66 -0.40 -8.44 -11.83
C ALA A 66 0.69 -9.07 -10.93
N VAL A 67 1.18 -8.30 -9.97
CA VAL A 67 2.10 -8.78 -8.94
C VAL A 67 1.26 -9.27 -7.77
N GLU A 68 1.55 -10.48 -7.29
CA GLU A 68 0.96 -10.99 -6.07
C GLU A 68 1.56 -10.27 -4.86
N GLY A 69 0.75 -9.47 -4.18
CA GLY A 69 1.14 -8.82 -2.94
C GLY A 69 1.08 -9.79 -1.77
N ALA A 70 1.91 -9.54 -0.75
CA ALA A 70 1.74 -10.25 0.52
C ALA A 70 0.37 -9.92 1.15
N PRO A 71 -0.22 -10.83 1.94
CA PRO A 71 -1.52 -10.59 2.55
C PRO A 71 -1.45 -9.65 3.77
N GLY A 72 -2.58 -9.02 4.10
CA GLY A 72 -2.77 -8.26 5.34
C GLY A 72 -1.85 -7.04 5.47
N ASP A 73 -1.28 -6.84 6.66
CA ASP A 73 -0.40 -5.69 6.98
C ASP A 73 0.89 -5.65 6.14
N ALA A 74 1.28 -6.78 5.54
CA ALA A 74 2.43 -6.85 4.64
C ALA A 74 2.10 -6.49 3.19
N ALA A 75 0.82 -6.25 2.88
CA ALA A 75 0.40 -5.89 1.53
C ALA A 75 1.07 -4.60 1.08
N PRO A 76 1.52 -4.53 -0.19
CA PRO A 76 2.26 -3.37 -0.68
C PRO A 76 1.41 -2.10 -0.56
N LEU A 77 1.99 -1.06 0.04
CA LEU A 77 1.37 0.25 0.23
C LEU A 77 0.04 0.25 0.99
N VAL A 78 -0.27 -0.78 1.79
CA VAL A 78 -1.42 -0.70 2.70
C VAL A 78 -1.15 0.35 3.79
N VAL A 79 -2.14 1.20 4.07
CA VAL A 79 -2.05 2.22 5.13
C VAL A 79 -3.28 2.11 6.03
N ALA A 80 -3.04 2.09 7.34
CA ALA A 80 -4.07 1.90 8.35
C ALA A 80 -5.20 2.94 8.25
N ARG A 81 -6.45 2.49 8.27
CA ARG A 81 -7.68 3.27 8.40
C ARG A 81 -8.84 2.44 8.95
N PHE A 82 -9.91 3.14 9.33
CA PHE A 82 -11.23 2.55 9.51
C PHE A 82 -12.02 2.67 8.20
N GLU A 83 -12.50 1.54 7.67
CA GLU A 83 -13.43 1.46 6.54
C GLU A 83 -14.82 1.94 6.93
N THR A 84 -15.20 1.71 8.18
CA THR A 84 -16.49 2.12 8.73
C THR A 84 -16.28 2.67 10.11
N PHE A 85 -16.88 3.84 10.35
CA PHE A 85 -17.04 4.46 11.66
C PHE A 85 -18.49 4.92 11.77
N LEU A 86 -19.29 4.20 12.56
CA LEU A 86 -20.67 4.59 12.85
C LEU A 86 -20.80 4.82 14.35
N LEU A 87 -21.26 5.99 14.73
CA LEU A 87 -21.57 6.32 16.11
C LEU A 87 -23.08 6.48 16.25
N ALA A 88 -23.69 5.67 17.12
CA ALA A 88 -25.10 5.72 17.45
C ALA A 88 -25.29 5.96 18.94
N HIS A 89 -26.50 6.35 19.32
CA HIS A 89 -26.86 6.60 20.70
C HIS A 89 -28.20 5.97 21.04
N SER A 90 -28.41 5.62 22.31
CA SER A 90 -29.62 4.91 22.76
C SER A 90 -30.85 5.81 22.93
N SER A 91 -30.67 7.09 23.29
CA SER A 91 -31.78 8.04 23.48
C SER A 91 -31.37 9.51 23.26
N PRO A 92 -32.24 10.35 22.64
CA PRO A 92 -32.05 11.80 22.53
C PRO A 92 -32.57 12.63 23.73
N GLU A 93 -33.11 11.99 24.76
CA GLU A 93 -33.78 12.70 25.87
C GLU A 93 -32.85 13.65 26.66
N ALA A 94 -33.32 14.88 26.88
CA ALA A 94 -32.56 15.89 27.63
C ALA A 94 -32.44 15.49 29.11
N GLY A 95 -31.21 15.42 29.61
CA GLY A 95 -30.92 15.00 30.98
C GLY A 95 -31.03 13.49 31.23
N GLY A 96 -31.38 12.70 30.21
CA GLY A 96 -31.42 11.25 30.28
C GLY A 96 -30.04 10.59 30.16
N ALA A 97 -29.90 9.38 30.68
CA ALA A 97 -28.71 8.57 30.44
C ALA A 97 -28.71 8.06 28.99
N ASN A 98 -27.55 8.15 28.33
CA ASN A 98 -27.40 7.77 26.94
C ASN A 98 -26.16 6.89 26.76
N THR A 99 -26.29 5.76 26.08
CA THR A 99 -25.17 4.89 25.72
C THR A 99 -24.75 5.19 24.29
N LEU A 100 -23.47 5.54 24.09
CA LEU A 100 -22.89 5.72 22.76
C LEU A 100 -22.29 4.39 22.29
N THR A 101 -22.70 3.93 21.12
CA THR A 101 -22.22 2.70 20.49
C THR A 101 -21.45 3.05 19.22
N ALA A 102 -20.15 2.76 19.21
CA ALA A 102 -19.30 2.90 18.03
C ALA A 102 -19.13 1.54 17.32
N SER A 103 -19.47 1.47 16.04
CA SER A 103 -19.16 0.34 15.16
C SER A 103 -17.97 0.69 14.27
N LEU A 104 -16.89 -0.07 14.39
CA LEU A 104 -15.59 0.19 13.75
C LEU A 104 -15.16 -1.01 12.90
N LEU A 105 -14.69 -0.76 11.68
CA LEU A 105 -14.09 -1.78 10.83
C LEU A 105 -12.69 -1.34 10.38
N PRO A 106 -11.60 -1.78 11.03
CA PRO A 106 -10.24 -1.47 10.59
C PRO A 106 -9.86 -2.27 9.34
N ASN A 107 -9.03 -1.70 8.46
CA ASN A 107 -8.50 -2.38 7.27
C ASN A 107 -7.17 -3.14 7.53
N VAL A 108 -6.58 -2.97 8.71
CA VAL A 108 -5.32 -3.61 9.15
C VAL A 108 -5.48 -4.14 10.58
N ILE A 109 -4.52 -4.93 11.05
CA ILE A 109 -4.54 -5.46 12.41
C ILE A 109 -4.26 -4.34 13.44
N VAL A 110 -5.20 -4.14 14.37
CA VAL A 110 -4.98 -3.34 15.58
C VAL A 110 -4.46 -4.26 16.68
N ARG A 111 -3.23 -4.04 17.16
CA ARG A 111 -2.54 -4.95 18.09
C ARG A 111 -2.99 -4.72 19.54
N ALA A 112 -2.85 -5.76 20.37
CA ALA A 112 -3.08 -5.63 21.81
C ALA A 112 -2.15 -4.56 22.40
N GLY A 113 -2.70 -3.71 23.28
CA GLY A 113 -2.00 -2.55 23.85
C GLY A 113 -2.18 -1.25 23.06
N SER A 114 -2.79 -1.27 21.87
CA SER A 114 -3.22 -0.04 21.19
C SER A 114 -4.33 0.67 21.98
N VAL A 115 -4.31 2.01 21.96
CA VAL A 115 -5.35 2.85 22.57
C VAL A 115 -6.18 3.46 21.44
N LEU A 116 -7.51 3.27 21.51
CA LEU A 116 -8.45 3.92 20.60
C LEU A 116 -9.02 5.16 21.29
N ASN A 117 -8.64 6.34 20.80
CA ASN A 117 -9.19 7.61 21.27
C ASN A 117 -10.41 7.98 20.41
N VAL A 118 -11.53 8.24 21.08
CA VAL A 118 -12.73 8.82 20.48
C VAL A 118 -12.87 10.23 21.05
N SER A 119 -12.74 11.25 20.21
CA SER A 119 -12.78 12.67 20.57
C SER A 119 -13.65 13.46 19.62
#